data_AF-A0A9P7MX51-F1
#
_entry.id   AF-A0A9P7MX51-F1
#
_cell.length_a   1.000
_cell.length_b   1.000
_cell.length_c   1.000
_cell.angle_alpha   90.00
_cell.angle_beta   90.00
_cell.angle_gamma   90.00
#
_symmetry.space_group_name_H-M   'P 1'
#
loop_
_entity.id
_entity.type
_entity.pdbx_description
1 polymer ?
#
loop_
_entity_poly.entity_id
_entity_poly.type
_entity_poly.pdbx_seq_one_letter_code
_entity_poly.pdbx_strand_id
1 'polypeptide(L)'
;MVKIISIFMATLAAISPVVQAKLTKPCTPGLHYCGSTLTSYGFSTASDLISDALYSCQDNGDVTLLHECDGVPCVDGTAGLNDYCFASDI
;
A
#
# COMPACT_ATOMS: atom_id res chain seq x y z
N MET A 1 -19.48 46.02 -31.69
CA MET A 1 -20.00 44.82 -30.99
C MET A 1 -18.86 43.84 -30.87
N VAL A 2 -18.27 43.68 -29.69
CA VAL A 2 -17.10 42.82 -29.48
C VAL A 2 -17.60 41.46 -28.99
N LYS A 3 -17.41 40.42 -29.79
CA LYS A 3 -17.75 39.02 -29.44
C LYS A 3 -16.63 38.48 -28.54
N ILE A 4 -16.91 38.34 -27.25
CA ILE A 4 -15.99 37.71 -26.30
C ILE A 4 -16.13 36.19 -26.51
N ILE A 5 -15.10 35.62 -27.13
CA ILE A 5 -14.90 34.17 -27.25
C ILE A 5 -14.63 33.67 -25.84
N SER A 6 -15.63 33.04 -25.22
CA SER A 6 -15.50 32.48 -23.87
C SER A 6 -14.64 31.22 -23.96
N ILE A 7 -13.45 31.33 -23.39
CA ILE A 7 -12.39 30.33 -23.40
C ILE A 7 -12.81 29.20 -22.44
N PHE A 8 -12.79 27.96 -22.95
CA PHE A 8 -12.93 26.73 -22.17
C PHE A 8 -11.86 26.70 -21.07
N MET A 9 -12.26 26.94 -19.83
CA MET A 9 -11.36 26.75 -18.69
C MET A 9 -11.39 25.28 -18.28
N ALA A 10 -10.35 24.62 -18.79
CA ALA A 10 -9.63 23.47 -18.27
C ALA A 10 -10.20 22.86 -16.98
N THR A 11 -10.62 21.61 -17.14
CA THR A 11 -10.65 20.54 -16.14
C THR A 11 -9.82 20.85 -14.91
N LEU A 12 -10.52 21.08 -13.80
CA LEU A 12 -9.93 21.01 -12.47
C LEU A 12 -9.36 19.59 -12.31
N ALA A 13 -8.03 19.46 -12.40
CA ALA A 13 -7.36 18.27 -11.93
C ALA A 13 -7.69 18.19 -10.44
N ALA A 14 -8.53 17.20 -10.09
CA ALA A 14 -8.77 16.83 -8.71
C ALA A 14 -7.43 16.41 -8.11
N ILE A 15 -6.73 17.36 -7.49
CA ILE A 15 -5.80 17.07 -6.41
C ILE A 15 -6.68 16.57 -5.27
N SER A 16 -7.09 15.31 -5.39
CA SER A 16 -7.62 14.55 -4.27
C SER A 16 -6.41 14.25 -3.39
N PRO A 17 -6.26 14.86 -2.20
CA PRO A 17 -5.64 14.11 -1.14
C PRO A 17 -6.60 12.94 -0.88
N VAL A 18 -6.37 11.79 -1.50
CA VAL A 18 -6.93 10.53 -1.01
C VAL A 18 -6.20 10.15 0.28
N VAL A 19 -6.26 11.04 1.27
CA VAL A 19 -6.22 10.64 2.67
C VAL A 19 -7.67 10.49 3.07
N GLN A 20 -8.36 9.53 2.43
CA GLN A 20 -9.57 8.96 3.00
C GLN A 20 -9.12 8.10 4.19
N ALA A 21 -8.82 8.78 5.30
CA ALA A 21 -8.87 8.21 6.63
C ALA A 21 -10.32 7.82 6.94
N LYS A 22 -10.81 6.77 6.28
CA LYS A 22 -11.99 5.97 6.67
C LYS A 22 -12.21 4.89 5.62
N LEU A 23 -11.56 3.76 5.84
CA LEU A 23 -12.20 2.44 5.97
C LEU A 23 -11.09 1.41 6.29
N THR A 24 -10.73 1.32 7.57
CA THR A 24 -10.44 0.05 8.27
C THR A 24 -9.49 -0.97 7.63
N LYS A 25 -8.54 -0.59 6.77
CA LYS A 25 -7.51 -1.51 6.25
C LYS A 25 -6.16 -0.78 6.17
N PRO A 26 -5.18 -1.13 7.01
CA PRO A 26 -4.03 -0.27 7.23
C PRO A 26 -2.86 -0.50 6.25
N CYS A 27 -3.13 -0.98 5.03
CA CYS A 27 -2.13 -1.12 3.97
C CYS A 27 -2.50 -0.28 2.73
N THR A 28 -1.47 0.14 1.98
CA THR A 28 -1.65 0.85 0.70
C THR A 28 -1.79 -0.16 -0.44
N PRO A 29 -2.87 -0.13 -1.24
CA PRO A 29 -3.02 -1.03 -2.38
C PRO A 29 -1.84 -0.99 -3.35
N GLY A 30 -1.44 -2.17 -3.82
CA GLY A 30 -0.31 -2.33 -4.73
C GLY A 30 1.07 -2.28 -4.06
N LEU A 31 1.13 -2.03 -2.74
CA LEU A 31 2.37 -2.16 -1.97
C LEU A 31 2.48 -3.52 -1.27
N HIS A 32 3.72 -3.94 -1.05
CA HIS A 32 4.05 -5.17 -0.34
C HIS A 32 4.51 -4.84 1.08
N TYR A 33 4.12 -5.67 2.03
CA TYR A 33 4.40 -5.47 3.45
C TYR A 33 4.87 -6.77 4.10
N CYS A 34 5.82 -6.69 5.01
CA CYS A 34 6.19 -7.77 5.90
C CYS A 34 5.02 -8.10 6.83
N GLY A 35 4.88 -9.37 7.22
CA GLY A 35 3.90 -9.78 8.22
C GLY A 35 4.08 -9.04 9.54
N SER A 36 5.31 -8.72 9.92
CA SER A 36 5.65 -7.89 11.08
C SER A 36 5.15 -6.43 10.95
N THR A 37 5.30 -5.82 9.78
CA THR A 37 4.79 -4.47 9.46
C THR A 37 3.27 -4.44 9.54
N LEU A 38 2.60 -5.41 8.89
CA LEU A 38 1.14 -5.52 8.92
C LEU A 38 0.60 -5.73 10.33
N THR A 39 1.28 -6.56 11.13
CA THR A 39 0.95 -6.76 12.55
C THR A 39 1.03 -5.44 13.32
N SER A 40 2.09 -4.66 13.10
CA SER A 40 2.28 -3.34 13.74
C SER A 40 1.22 -2.32 13.31
N TYR A 41 0.70 -2.46 12.10
CA TYR A 41 -0.39 -1.66 11.56
C TYR A 41 -1.78 -2.06 12.09
N GLY A 42 -1.87 -3.12 12.89
CA GLY A 42 -3.12 -3.58 13.47
C GLY A 42 -3.93 -4.49 12.54
N PHE A 43 -3.30 -5.15 11.56
CA PHE A 43 -3.86 -6.37 10.96
C PHE A 43 -3.88 -7.48 12.02
N SER A 44 -4.78 -7.34 13.00
CA SER A 44 -4.92 -8.27 14.11
C SER A 44 -5.90 -9.41 13.77
N THR A 45 -5.73 -10.02 12.60
CA THR A 45 -6.07 -11.45 12.40
C THR A 45 -4.88 -12.33 12.81
N ALA A 46 -4.07 -11.82 13.76
CA ALA A 46 -2.66 -12.09 14.07
C ALA A 46 -2.30 -13.53 14.51
N SER A 47 -3.12 -14.52 14.19
CA SER A 47 -2.76 -15.92 14.32
C SER A 47 -2.22 -16.51 13.00
N ASP A 48 -2.42 -15.85 11.84
CA ASP A 48 -2.10 -16.42 10.51
C ASP A 48 -0.97 -15.69 9.74
N LEU A 49 -0.52 -14.52 10.21
CA LEU A 49 0.56 -13.78 9.53
C LEU A 49 1.92 -14.27 10.02
N ILE A 50 2.75 -14.71 9.09
CA ILE A 50 4.14 -15.09 9.30
C ILE A 50 4.97 -13.81 9.33
N SER A 51 5.64 -13.55 10.45
CA SER A 51 6.44 -12.32 10.67
C SER A 51 7.42 -12.08 9.51
N ASP A 52 8.12 -13.14 9.09
CA ASP A 52 9.16 -13.12 8.07
C ASP A 52 8.62 -13.58 6.71
N ALA A 53 7.47 -13.06 6.33
CA ALA A 53 6.88 -13.28 5.01
C ALA A 53 6.39 -11.97 4.41
N LEU A 54 6.36 -11.94 3.07
CA LEU A 54 5.94 -10.80 2.29
C LEU A 54 4.49 -10.99 1.83
N TYR A 55 3.68 -9.95 2.03
CA TYR A 55 2.26 -9.92 1.70
C TYR A 55 1.96 -8.80 0.72
N SER A 56 1.11 -9.05 -0.26
CA SER A 56 0.59 -8.03 -1.18
C SER A 56 -0.70 -7.43 -0.63
N CYS A 57 -0.78 -6.10 -0.60
CA CYS A 57 -2.00 -5.36 -0.28
C CYS A 57 -2.84 -5.16 -1.55
N GLN A 58 -4.06 -5.69 -1.53
CA GLN A 58 -4.98 -5.65 -2.66
C GLN A 58 -5.79 -4.34 -2.69
N ASP A 59 -6.43 -4.05 -3.83
CA ASP A 59 -7.29 -2.86 -4.02
C ASP A 59 -8.47 -2.81 -3.05
N ASN A 60 -8.94 -3.97 -2.59
CA ASN A 60 -9.98 -4.08 -1.57
C ASN A 60 -9.43 -3.95 -0.14
N GLY A 61 -8.12 -3.72 0.01
CA GLY A 61 -7.31 -3.64 1.23
C GLY A 61 -7.05 -4.96 1.96
N ASP A 62 -7.47 -6.10 1.40
CA ASP A 62 -7.06 -7.41 1.93
C ASP A 62 -5.56 -7.63 1.69
N VAL A 63 -4.94 -8.42 2.57
CA VAL A 63 -3.54 -8.82 2.45
C VAL A 63 -3.47 -10.28 2.06
N THR A 64 -2.70 -10.59 1.02
CA THR A 64 -2.51 -11.97 0.54
C THR A 64 -1.04 -12.32 0.62
N LEU A 65 -0.72 -13.51 1.16
CA LEU A 65 0.65 -14.01 1.21
C LEU A 65 1.22 -14.10 -0.21
N LEU A 66 2.37 -13.46 -0.43
CA LEU A 66 3.10 -13.52 -1.68
C LEU A 66 4.14 -14.65 -1.62
N HIS A 67 5.03 -14.60 -0.62
CA HIS A 67 6.00 -15.66 -0.32
C HIS A 67 6.56 -15.49 1.10
N GLU A 68 7.04 -16.59 1.68
CA GLU A 68 7.85 -16.56 2.91
C GLU A 68 9.28 -16.17 2.57
N CYS A 69 9.96 -15.46 3.46
CA CYS A 69 11.35 -15.06 3.23
C CYS A 69 12.36 -16.21 3.45
N ASP A 70 11.96 -17.49 3.39
CA ASP A 70 12.85 -18.67 3.41
C ASP A 70 13.98 -18.64 4.48
N GLY A 71 13.69 -18.10 5.67
CA GLY A 71 14.65 -18.00 6.76
C GLY A 71 15.59 -16.78 6.70
N VAL A 72 15.35 -15.84 5.79
CA VAL A 72 15.97 -14.50 5.78
C VAL A 72 15.01 -13.45 6.33
N PRO A 73 15.52 -12.35 6.91
CA PRO A 73 14.66 -11.32 7.47
C PRO A 73 13.86 -10.62 6.38
N CYS A 74 12.58 -10.38 6.67
CA CYS A 74 11.77 -9.41 5.95
C CYS A 74 12.13 -8.00 6.45
N VAL A 75 12.33 -7.06 5.52
CA VAL A 75 12.79 -5.69 5.80
C VAL A 75 11.69 -4.71 5.44
N ASP A 76 11.35 -3.84 6.39
CA ASP A 76 10.45 -2.70 6.18
C ASP A 76 11.10 -1.71 5.21
N GLY A 77 10.45 -1.51 4.06
CA GLY A 77 10.88 -0.62 3.00
C GLY A 77 10.70 0.87 3.33
N THR A 78 10.02 1.19 4.43
CA THR A 78 9.55 2.51 4.87
C THR A 78 8.33 3.03 4.10
N ALA A 79 7.75 4.12 4.59
CA ALA A 79 6.48 4.66 4.11
C ALA A 79 6.47 4.93 2.60
N GLY A 80 5.52 4.30 1.90
CA GLY A 80 5.33 4.47 0.45
C GLY A 80 6.24 3.59 -0.42
N LEU A 81 7.04 2.71 0.19
CA LEU A 81 7.88 1.74 -0.50
C LEU A 81 7.43 0.32 -0.16
N ASN A 82 7.85 -0.63 -0.99
CA ASN A 82 7.62 -2.05 -0.75
C ASN A 82 8.60 -2.58 0.29
N ASP A 83 8.08 -3.36 1.22
CA ASP A 83 8.88 -4.27 2.03
C ASP A 83 9.47 -5.38 1.14
N TYR A 84 10.55 -6.01 1.60
CA TYR A 84 11.29 -6.98 0.79
C TYR A 84 12.04 -8.00 1.65
N CYS A 85 12.38 -9.16 1.06
CA CYS A 85 13.17 -10.18 1.75
C CYS A 85 14.67 -9.96 1.44
N PHE A 86 15.52 -9.85 2.46
CA PHE A 86 16.91 -9.39 2.31
C PHE A 86 17.79 -10.19 1.33
N ALA A 87 17.42 -11.44 1.00
CA ALA A 87 18.19 -12.32 0.11
C ALA A 87 17.36 -12.98 -1.01
N SER A 88 16.06 -12.69 -1.11
CA SER A 88 15.16 -13.35 -2.09
C SER A 88 14.91 -12.49 -3.34
N ASP A 89 15.33 -11.22 -3.31
CA ASP A 89 15.08 -10.22 -4.37
C ASP A 89 16.34 -9.90 -5.22
N ILE A 90 17.33 -10.80 -5.27
CA ILE A 90 18.54 -10.72 -6.14
C ILE A 90 18.42 -11.66 -7.36
#